data_AF-A0A7K1SYV4-F1
#
_entry.id   AF-A0A7K1SYV4-F1
#
_cell.length_a   1.000
_cell.length_b   1.000
_cell.length_c   1.000
_cell.angle_alpha   90.00
_cell.angle_beta   90.00
_cell.angle_gamma   90.00
#
_symmetry.space_group_name_H-M   'P 1'
#
loop_
_entity.id
_entity.type
_entity.pdbx_description
1 polymer ?
#
loop_
_entity_poly.entity_id
_entity_poly.type
_entity_poly.pdbx_seq_one_letter_code
_entity_poly.pdbx_strand_id
1 'polypeptide(L)'
;MQVCEACFNANSNNCSGFAKAVAAAFKVILTGQADDIVNQIQSPVWTQLTGGIEAKDKADHGFLVIAGLKGNEHIPAQSHGHVAVVVSGPLDAVHHQYPMGYWGQLGGVGQKDQPLTHSWNQESRDKVIYACVKV
;
A
#
# COMPACT_ATOMS: atom_id res chain seq x y z
N MET A 1 -6.73 10.19 7.25
CA MET A 1 -6.40 9.41 8.46
C MET A 1 -7.58 8.61 9.02
N GLN A 2 -8.76 9.21 9.25
CA GLN A 2 -9.88 8.52 9.94
C GLN A 2 -10.42 7.25 9.22
N VAL A 3 -10.43 7.24 7.88
CA VAL A 3 -10.90 6.08 7.08
C VAL A 3 -9.96 4.87 7.22
N CYS A 4 -8.64 5.07 7.11
CA CYS A 4 -7.67 3.99 7.29
C CYS A 4 -7.74 3.40 8.69
N GLU A 5 -7.87 4.24 9.72
CA GLU A 5 -8.03 3.80 11.11
C GLU A 5 -9.27 2.91 11.30
N ALA A 6 -10.41 3.34 10.73
CA ALA A 6 -11.67 2.60 10.81
C ALA A 6 -11.62 1.27 10.03
N CYS A 7 -11.04 1.27 8.83
CA CYS A 7 -10.91 0.07 8.00
C CYS A 7 -9.91 -0.93 8.59
N PHE A 8 -8.88 -0.47 9.30
CA PHE A 8 -7.82 -1.32 9.84
C PHE A 8 -8.35 -2.27 10.91
N ASN A 9 -9.17 -1.79 11.84
CA ASN A 9 -9.72 -2.64 12.90
C ASN A 9 -10.55 -3.82 12.37
N ALA A 10 -11.17 -3.67 11.19
CA ALA A 10 -11.95 -4.72 10.54
C ALA A 10 -11.16 -5.62 9.60
N ASN A 11 -9.95 -5.21 9.16
CA ASN A 11 -9.20 -5.88 8.09
C ASN A 11 -7.71 -6.09 8.41
N SER A 12 -7.29 -5.95 9.66
CA SER A 12 -5.88 -6.04 10.06
C SER A 12 -5.24 -7.39 9.72
N ASN A 13 -6.04 -8.45 9.55
CA ASN A 13 -5.62 -9.79 9.14
C ASN A 13 -5.68 -10.04 7.63
N ASN A 14 -5.96 -9.02 6.80
CA ASN A 14 -6.12 -9.17 5.36
C ASN A 14 -5.66 -7.93 4.59
N CYS A 15 -4.48 -8.01 3.94
CA CYS A 15 -3.91 -6.90 3.15
C CYS A 15 -4.84 -6.45 2.01
N SER A 16 -5.34 -7.40 1.21
CA SER A 16 -6.20 -7.10 0.06
C SER A 16 -7.57 -6.58 0.52
N GLY A 17 -8.12 -7.15 1.61
CA GLY A 17 -9.35 -6.69 2.24
C GLY A 17 -9.25 -5.24 2.72
N PHE A 18 -8.16 -4.89 3.39
CA PHE A 18 -7.90 -3.53 3.86
C PHE A 18 -7.82 -2.53 2.70
N ALA A 19 -7.00 -2.82 1.68
CA ALA A 19 -6.84 -1.95 0.52
C ALA A 19 -8.17 -1.73 -0.22
N LYS A 20 -8.98 -2.79 -0.37
CA LYS A 20 -10.33 -2.70 -0.94
C LYS A 20 -11.27 -1.83 -0.11
N ALA A 21 -11.27 -2.00 1.21
CA ALA A 21 -12.12 -1.22 2.10
C ALA A 21 -11.79 0.29 2.05
N VAL A 22 -10.50 0.63 2.05
CA VAL A 22 -10.06 2.02 1.92
C VAL A 22 -10.41 2.57 0.53
N ALA A 23 -10.13 1.84 -0.55
CA ALA A 23 -10.47 2.27 -1.90
C ALA A 23 -11.99 2.50 -2.07
N ALA A 24 -12.82 1.61 -1.54
CA ALA A 24 -14.27 1.72 -1.60
C ALA A 24 -14.80 2.98 -0.88
N ALA A 25 -14.19 3.38 0.23
CA ALA A 25 -14.53 4.63 0.92
C ALA A 25 -14.27 5.88 0.05
N PHE A 26 -13.31 5.79 -0.86
CA PHE A 26 -13.02 6.81 -1.87
C PHE A 26 -13.70 6.55 -3.23
N LYS A 27 -14.67 5.63 -3.28
CA LYS A 27 -15.39 5.22 -4.50
C LYS A 27 -14.50 4.64 -5.61
N VAL A 28 -13.31 4.18 -5.25
CA VAL A 28 -12.39 3.45 -6.14
C VAL A 28 -12.65 1.96 -5.97
N ILE A 29 -12.85 1.25 -7.07
CA ILE A 29 -13.13 -0.18 -7.04
C ILE A 29 -11.82 -0.95 -7.21
N LEU A 30 -11.46 -1.73 -6.18
CA LEU A 30 -10.41 -2.74 -6.24
C LEU A 30 -11.03 -4.13 -6.07
N THR A 31 -10.59 -5.09 -6.87
CA THR A 31 -11.10 -6.47 -6.85
C THR A 31 -9.98 -7.51 -6.69
N GLY A 32 -10.33 -8.73 -6.34
CA GLY A 32 -9.36 -9.83 -6.21
C GLY A 32 -8.51 -9.81 -4.95
N GLN A 33 -7.33 -10.44 -5.05
CA GLN A 33 -6.30 -10.58 -4.02
C GLN A 33 -5.14 -9.58 -4.25
N ALA A 34 -4.09 -9.65 -3.43
CA ALA A 34 -2.98 -8.70 -3.48
C ALA A 34 -2.33 -8.61 -4.88
N ASP A 35 -2.05 -9.75 -5.52
CA ASP A 35 -1.45 -9.76 -6.87
C ASP A 35 -2.37 -9.12 -7.92
N ASP A 36 -3.69 -9.35 -7.82
CA ASP A 36 -4.68 -8.74 -8.71
C ASP A 36 -4.74 -7.23 -8.52
N ILE A 37 -4.61 -6.75 -7.27
CA ILE A 37 -4.56 -5.32 -6.95
C ILE A 37 -3.28 -4.72 -7.54
N VAL A 38 -2.13 -5.40 -7.41
CA VAL A 38 -0.86 -4.94 -8.03
C VAL A 38 -1.00 -4.83 -9.55
N ASN A 39 -1.76 -5.73 -10.20
CA ASN A 39 -2.07 -5.59 -11.63
C ASN A 39 -2.99 -4.39 -11.92
N GLN A 40 -4.04 -4.19 -11.11
CA GLN A 40 -4.99 -3.08 -11.30
C GLN A 40 -4.34 -1.72 -11.15
N ILE A 41 -3.45 -1.53 -10.18
CA ILE A 41 -2.77 -0.25 -9.97
C ILE A 41 -1.77 0.09 -11.09
N GLN A 42 -1.41 -0.88 -11.94
CA GLN A 42 -0.60 -0.69 -13.14
C GLN A 42 -1.44 -0.41 -14.40
N SER A 43 -2.77 -0.42 -14.29
CA SER A 43 -3.64 -0.07 -15.40
C SER A 43 -3.64 1.45 -15.68
N PRO A 44 -4.01 1.89 -16.89
CA PRO A 44 -4.00 3.32 -17.26
C PRO A 44 -4.89 4.24 -16.41
N VAL A 45 -5.80 3.69 -15.61
CA VAL A 45 -6.63 4.47 -14.68
C VAL A 45 -5.78 5.05 -13.54
N TRP A 46 -4.68 4.38 -13.22
CA TRP A 46 -3.76 4.76 -12.15
C TRP A 46 -2.51 5.43 -12.72
N THR A 47 -2.02 6.44 -12.00
CA THR A 47 -0.74 7.07 -12.33
C THR A 47 0.36 6.38 -11.54
N GLN A 48 1.29 5.74 -12.25
CA GLN A 48 2.48 5.13 -11.68
C GLN A 48 3.41 6.23 -11.15
N LEU A 49 3.94 6.01 -9.94
CA LEU A 49 4.85 6.95 -9.27
C LEU A 49 6.27 6.41 -9.31
N THR A 50 7.23 7.33 -9.28
CA THR A 50 8.66 7.02 -9.37
C THR A 50 9.24 6.43 -8.08
N GLY A 51 8.55 6.60 -6.95
CA GLY A 51 8.96 6.01 -5.67
C GLY A 51 8.23 6.57 -4.46
N GLY A 52 8.74 6.25 -3.28
CA GLY A 52 8.12 6.57 -1.99
C GLY A 52 7.99 8.07 -1.67
N ILE A 53 8.93 8.89 -2.14
CA ILE A 53 8.89 10.36 -1.97
C ILE A 53 7.69 10.95 -2.72
N GLU A 54 7.50 10.54 -3.98
CA GLU A 54 6.36 11.00 -4.78
C GLU A 54 5.04 10.42 -4.23
N ALA A 55 5.05 9.17 -3.76
CA ALA A 55 3.90 8.55 -3.10
C ALA A 55 3.44 9.35 -1.86
N LYS A 56 4.39 9.79 -1.03
CA LYS A 56 4.12 10.68 0.11
C LYS A 56 3.50 12.00 -0.35
N ASP A 57 4.11 12.65 -1.34
CA ASP A 57 3.60 13.93 -1.87
C ASP A 57 2.16 13.81 -2.40
N LYS A 58 1.85 12.76 -3.16
CA LYS A 58 0.48 12.51 -3.65
C LYS A 58 -0.50 12.27 -2.50
N ALA A 59 -0.10 11.51 -1.49
CA ALA A 59 -0.95 11.25 -0.33
C ALA A 59 -1.22 12.53 0.49
N ASP A 60 -0.23 13.42 0.63
CA ASP A 60 -0.42 14.74 1.26
C ASP A 60 -1.39 15.63 0.49
N HIS A 61 -1.42 15.52 -0.84
CA HIS A 61 -2.34 16.24 -1.72
C HIS A 61 -3.71 15.56 -1.86
N GLY A 62 -4.02 14.56 -1.02
CA GLY A 62 -5.33 13.93 -0.94
C GLY A 62 -5.61 12.89 -2.02
N PHE A 63 -4.59 12.40 -2.73
CA PHE A 63 -4.75 11.27 -3.65
C PHE A 63 -4.82 9.96 -2.86
N LEU A 64 -5.55 8.98 -3.39
CA LEU A 64 -5.44 7.60 -2.92
C LEU A 64 -4.18 7.00 -3.53
N VAL A 65 -3.26 6.56 -2.66
CA VAL A 65 -1.97 6.00 -3.07
C VAL A 65 -1.87 4.56 -2.56
N ILE A 66 -1.59 3.63 -3.47
CA ILE A 66 -1.44 2.21 -3.18
C ILE A 66 0.00 1.80 -3.50
N ALA A 67 0.62 1.10 -2.55
CA ALA A 67 1.90 0.45 -2.70
C ALA A 67 1.68 -1.07 -2.80
N GLY A 68 2.42 -1.75 -3.67
CA GLY A 68 2.26 -3.20 -3.81
C GLY A 68 3.42 -3.92 -4.48
N LEU A 69 3.54 -5.21 -4.15
CA LEU A 69 4.51 -6.13 -4.75
C LEU A 69 3.88 -7.52 -4.86
N LYS A 70 4.01 -8.17 -6.02
CA LYS A 70 3.44 -9.51 -6.23
C LYS A 70 4.22 -10.57 -5.47
N GLY A 71 3.55 -11.65 -5.10
CA GLY A 71 4.13 -12.75 -4.31
C GLY A 71 5.45 -13.28 -4.89
N ASN A 72 5.47 -13.52 -6.20
CA ASN A 72 6.63 -14.03 -6.91
C ASN A 72 7.79 -13.02 -7.06
N GLU A 73 7.57 -11.73 -6.77
CA GLU A 73 8.58 -10.67 -6.86
C GLU A 73 9.26 -10.39 -5.52
N HIS A 74 8.71 -10.91 -4.40
CA HIS A 74 9.36 -10.90 -3.10
C HIS A 74 10.64 -11.73 -3.13
N ILE A 75 11.57 -11.39 -2.22
CA ILE A 75 12.79 -12.16 -1.96
C ILE A 75 12.78 -12.57 -0.48
N PRO A 76 12.67 -13.87 -0.14
CA PRO A 76 12.32 -14.98 -1.04
C PRO A 76 10.89 -14.85 -1.57
N ALA A 77 10.62 -15.51 -2.70
CA ALA A 77 9.28 -15.51 -3.30
C ALA A 77 8.22 -16.04 -2.33
N GLN A 78 7.06 -15.39 -2.32
CA GLN A 78 5.93 -15.72 -1.46
C GLN A 78 4.75 -16.22 -2.29
N SER A 79 3.87 -17.04 -1.68
CA SER A 79 2.65 -17.53 -2.34
C SER A 79 1.61 -16.45 -2.60
N HIS A 80 1.71 -15.30 -1.90
CA HIS A 80 0.78 -14.18 -2.03
C HIS A 80 1.56 -12.88 -2.06
N GLY A 81 1.10 -11.93 -2.88
CA GLY A 81 1.59 -10.56 -2.84
C GLY A 81 1.22 -9.82 -1.57
N HIS A 82 1.70 -8.59 -1.51
CA HIS A 82 1.41 -7.67 -0.43
C HIS A 82 1.04 -6.31 -0.98
N VAL A 83 0.06 -5.67 -0.34
CA VAL A 83 -0.42 -4.33 -0.69
C VAL A 83 -0.61 -3.51 0.57
N ALA A 84 -0.27 -2.22 0.46
CA ALA A 84 -0.40 -1.25 1.53
C ALA A 84 -0.99 0.06 0.97
N VAL A 85 -1.68 0.81 1.83
CA VAL A 85 -2.17 2.15 1.50
C VAL A 85 -1.19 3.16 2.09
N VAL A 86 -0.68 4.05 1.26
CA VAL A 86 0.18 5.16 1.70
C VAL A 86 -0.70 6.27 2.27
N VAL A 87 -0.26 6.85 3.38
CA VAL A 87 -0.95 7.97 4.03
C VAL A 87 -0.05 9.19 4.11
N SER A 88 -0.67 10.37 4.24
CA SER A 88 0.04 11.61 4.54
C SER A 88 0.79 11.48 5.87
N GLY A 89 2.04 11.93 5.89
CA GLY A 89 2.94 11.80 7.03
C GLY A 89 4.41 12.04 6.65
N PRO A 90 5.34 12.01 7.63
CA PRO A 90 6.77 12.10 7.34
C PRO A 90 7.26 10.88 6.54
N LEU A 91 8.42 10.98 5.89
CA LEU A 91 9.13 9.78 5.41
C LEU A 91 9.81 9.11 6.60
N ASP A 92 10.21 7.85 6.42
CA ASP A 92 10.98 7.11 7.42
C ASP A 92 12.22 7.90 7.89
N ALA A 93 12.51 7.84 9.18
CA ALA A 93 13.55 8.68 9.80
C ALA A 93 14.98 8.24 9.46
N VAL A 94 15.16 7.06 8.85
CA VAL A 94 16.49 6.47 8.60
C VAL A 94 16.96 6.72 7.17
N HIS A 95 16.09 6.48 6.19
CA HIS A 95 16.42 6.58 4.77
C HIS A 95 15.85 7.85 4.14
N HIS A 96 14.83 8.47 4.76
CA HIS A 96 14.11 9.62 4.22
C HIS A 96 13.54 9.36 2.82
N GLN A 97 13.06 8.15 2.58
CA GLN A 97 12.61 7.71 1.24
C GLN A 97 11.29 6.93 1.28
N TYR A 98 10.99 6.23 2.37
CA TYR A 98 9.84 5.35 2.45
C TYR A 98 8.69 6.03 3.20
N PRO A 99 7.48 6.09 2.64
CA PRO A 99 6.37 6.79 3.26
C PRO A 99 5.72 5.97 4.38
N MET A 100 4.88 6.65 5.16
CA MET A 100 4.01 5.99 6.14
C MET A 100 2.85 5.29 5.44
N GLY A 101 2.41 4.18 6.00
CA GLY A 101 1.33 3.41 5.42
C GLY A 101 0.55 2.58 6.43
N TYR A 102 -0.55 2.01 5.93
CA TYR A 102 -1.43 1.10 6.64
C TYR A 102 -1.60 -0.15 5.76
N TRP A 103 -1.54 -1.33 6.38
CA TRP A 103 -1.76 -2.59 5.68
C TRP A 103 -2.27 -3.66 6.63
N GLY A 104 -3.09 -4.57 6.12
CA GLY A 104 -3.37 -5.83 6.80
C GLY A 104 -2.26 -6.86 6.55
N GLN A 105 -2.22 -7.95 7.32
CA GLN A 105 -1.30 -9.06 7.09
C GLN A 105 -2.03 -10.39 7.18
N LEU A 106 -1.96 -11.20 6.12
CA LEU A 106 -2.55 -12.53 6.13
C LEU A 106 -1.83 -13.41 7.16
N GLY A 107 -2.59 -14.07 8.04
CA GLY A 107 -2.04 -14.92 9.10
C GLY A 107 -1.43 -14.17 10.29
N GLY A 108 -1.64 -12.85 10.39
CA GLY A 108 -1.16 -12.03 11.50
C GLY A 108 -2.00 -10.78 11.69
N VAL A 109 -1.42 -9.79 12.38
CA VAL A 109 -1.96 -8.43 12.48
C VAL A 109 -0.99 -7.54 11.72
N GLY A 110 -1.48 -6.85 10.69
CA GLY A 110 -0.69 -5.89 9.94
C GLY A 110 -0.33 -4.67 10.79
N GLN A 111 0.17 -3.61 10.16
CA GLN A 111 0.54 -2.40 10.88
C GLN A 111 -0.18 -1.17 10.33
N LYS A 112 -0.30 -0.18 11.22
CA LYS A 112 -0.93 1.10 10.96
C LYS A 112 0.01 2.22 11.36
N ASP A 113 0.03 3.28 10.57
CA ASP A 113 0.87 4.45 10.78
C ASP A 113 2.35 4.08 11.03
N GLN A 114 2.86 3.17 10.19
CA GLN A 114 4.25 2.74 10.23
C GLN A 114 4.92 3.00 8.88
N PRO A 115 6.24 3.21 8.85
CA PRO A 115 6.98 3.26 7.60
C PRO A 115 6.81 1.96 6.82
N LEU A 116 6.66 2.05 5.49
CA LEU A 116 6.50 0.87 4.63
C LEU A 116 7.72 -0.08 4.65
N THR A 117 8.87 0.36 5.18
CA THR A 117 10.02 -0.52 5.46
C THR A 117 9.72 -1.66 6.43
N HIS A 118 8.64 -1.57 7.20
CA HIS A 118 8.18 -2.66 8.06
C HIS A 118 7.25 -3.66 7.34
N SER A 119 6.75 -3.30 6.16
CA SER A 119 5.87 -4.12 5.34
C SER A 119 6.66 -5.06 4.41
N TRP A 120 7.77 -4.58 3.86
CA TRP A 120 8.67 -5.35 3.00
C TRP A 120 10.08 -5.41 3.56
N ASN A 121 10.75 -6.55 3.39
CA ASN A 121 12.15 -6.68 3.74
C ASN A 121 13.06 -5.84 2.81
N GLN A 122 14.32 -5.70 3.20
CA GLN A 122 15.29 -4.86 2.48
C GLN A 122 15.48 -5.25 1.01
N GLU A 123 15.41 -6.54 0.67
CA GLU A 123 15.61 -7.03 -0.69
C GLU A 123 14.38 -6.84 -1.60
N SER A 124 13.20 -6.66 -0.99
CA SER A 124 11.92 -6.52 -1.70
C SER A 124 11.41 -5.08 -1.73
N ARG A 125 11.72 -4.26 -0.71
CA ARG A 125 11.14 -2.92 -0.53
C ARG A 125 11.47 -1.95 -1.68
N ASP A 126 12.61 -2.13 -2.35
CA ASP A 126 13.04 -1.27 -3.45
C ASP A 126 12.41 -1.67 -4.79
N LYS A 127 11.65 -2.78 -4.83
CA LYS A 127 10.87 -3.23 -6.00
C LYS A 127 9.39 -2.86 -5.90
N VAL A 128 8.98 -2.23 -4.80
CA VAL A 128 7.58 -1.89 -4.54
C VAL A 128 7.11 -0.89 -5.58
N ILE A 129 5.99 -1.23 -6.22
CA ILE A 129 5.31 -0.36 -7.15
C ILE A 129 4.41 0.59 -6.35
N TYR A 130 4.46 1.87 -6.70
CA TYR A 130 3.59 2.91 -6.15
C TYR A 130 2.71 3.47 -7.26
N ALA A 131 1.42 3.61 -6.98
CA ALA A 131 0.50 4.24 -7.92
C ALA A 131 -0.53 5.09 -7.16
N CYS A 132 -0.99 6.16 -7.81
CA CYS A 132 -2.04 7.01 -7.26
C CYS A 132 -3.23 7.18 -8.20
N VAL A 133 -4.36 7.50 -7.60
CA VAL A 133 -5.56 8.00 -8.30
C VAL A 133 -6.14 9.18 -7.52
N LYS A 134 -6.69 10.15 -8.25
CA LYS A 134 -7.35 11.30 -7.64
C LYS A 134 -8.73 10.87 -7.11
N VAL A 135 -9.06 11.30 -5.89
CA VAL A 135 -10.30 10.94 -5.17
C VAL A 135 -11.05 12.17 -4.68
#